data_AF-A0A9X9QFU5-F1
#
_entry.id   AF-A0A9X9QFU5-F1
#
_cell.length_a   1.000
_cell.length_b   1.000
_cell.length_c   1.000
_cell.angle_alpha   90.00
_cell.angle_beta   90.00
_cell.angle_gamma   90.00
#
_symmetry.space_group_name_H-M   'P 1'
#
loop_
_entity.id
_entity.type
_entity.pdbx_description
1 polymer ?
#
loop_
_entity_poly.entity_id
_entity_poly.type
_entity_poly.pdbx_seq_one_letter_code
_entity_poly.pdbx_strand_id
1 'polypeptide(L)'
;MHSSGRIESRPFKRKRPSTDQELSKRVRSDSSEIQTEDEQDRILLLERDILASKKNYNSIATLIQIFGSTERDLDSALLAAVSLCRIFTRLLVTGSMSKQQKISEKATVVVKWLKDQYLKYKKILTHLLSDDELSSTALNICMKLLKTEGQNSSTSTDYEFPTPSLHAVVRVLVNTGEFNNVRNEFAQNYVDVYDDIRFYTFEAIEKILKGEPEQLHSKIVVENCLEILTSVQSVPESNEELKSFYISKPPNATHALYSLTQHKKRSQATWLALMRLGVDKNQRKIILKLMADSIAPWFNKPELLMDFLTDCYDAGGSTSLLALSGVFYLIQQKNLDYPFIDQIFFGFLTLFWDQLIYLHL
;
A
#
# COMPACT_ATOMS: atom_id res chain seq x y z
N MET A 1 27.41 83.74 -43.98
CA MET A 1 27.09 85.07 -43.43
C MET A 1 25.59 85.12 -43.17
N HIS A 2 25.24 85.38 -41.91
CA HIS A 2 24.01 85.91 -41.27
C HIS A 2 22.62 85.55 -41.85
N SER A 3 21.59 85.21 -41.08
CA SER A 3 21.07 85.83 -39.84
C SER A 3 20.06 84.86 -39.20
N SER A 4 20.17 84.46 -37.92
CA SER A 4 19.52 85.04 -36.72
C SER A 4 18.03 85.35 -36.92
N GLY A 5 17.06 84.70 -36.26
CA GLY A 5 16.69 84.73 -34.81
C GLY A 5 15.20 85.15 -34.76
N ARG A 6 14.30 84.87 -33.81
CA ARG A 6 14.35 84.62 -32.36
C ARG A 6 12.87 84.57 -31.89
N ILE A 7 12.41 83.65 -31.02
CA ILE A 7 11.29 83.91 -30.08
C ILE A 7 11.53 83.13 -28.77
N GLU A 8 11.48 83.88 -27.65
CA GLU A 8 11.65 83.51 -26.24
C GLU A 8 10.34 82.88 -25.67
N SER A 9 10.37 81.98 -24.69
CA SER A 9 10.25 82.38 -23.28
C SER A 9 10.30 81.16 -22.33
N ARG A 10 10.97 81.32 -21.19
CA ARG A 10 10.90 80.48 -19.96
C ARG A 10 10.48 81.39 -18.81
N PRO A 11 9.91 80.85 -17.70
CA PRO A 11 10.75 80.80 -16.48
C PRO A 11 10.57 79.58 -15.54
N PHE A 12 11.70 79.22 -14.91
CA PHE A 12 11.95 78.80 -13.51
C PHE A 12 11.51 77.44 -12.87
N LYS A 13 12.55 76.58 -12.73
CA LYS A 13 13.10 75.87 -11.54
C LYS A 13 12.20 75.09 -10.55
N ARG A 14 12.56 73.80 -10.34
CA ARG A 14 12.95 73.24 -9.01
C ARG A 14 13.79 71.96 -9.13
N LYS A 15 14.89 71.89 -8.35
CA LYS A 15 15.85 70.78 -8.19
C LYS A 15 15.31 69.70 -7.24
N ARG A 16 15.69 68.41 -7.42
CA ARG A 16 16.04 67.42 -6.38
C ARG A 16 16.70 66.15 -6.98
N PRO A 17 17.46 65.37 -6.16
CA PRO A 17 18.68 64.66 -6.58
C PRO A 17 18.48 63.18 -6.97
N SER A 18 19.52 62.65 -7.61
CA SER A 18 19.76 61.26 -7.97
C SER A 18 19.87 60.33 -6.76
N THR A 19 19.23 59.16 -6.84
CA THR A 19 19.46 58.03 -5.93
C THR A 19 19.51 56.77 -6.78
N ASP A 20 20.73 56.31 -7.08
CA ASP A 20 20.96 54.96 -7.59
C ASP A 20 20.66 53.99 -6.44
N GLN A 21 19.54 53.28 -6.55
CA GLN A 21 19.27 52.07 -5.78
C GLN A 21 19.78 50.88 -6.59
N GLU A 22 20.99 50.41 -6.28
CA GLU A 22 21.39 49.04 -6.60
C GLU A 22 20.50 48.08 -5.81
N LEU A 23 19.60 47.40 -6.52
CA LEU A 23 18.82 46.29 -6.01
C LEU A 23 19.74 45.09 -5.78
N SER A 24 20.02 44.78 -4.51
CA SER A 24 20.69 43.55 -4.09
C SER A 24 19.87 42.32 -4.50
N LYS A 25 20.27 41.68 -5.60
CA LYS A 25 19.76 40.35 -5.97
C LYS A 25 20.35 39.32 -5.00
N ARG A 26 19.43 38.72 -4.22
CA ARG A 26 19.58 37.57 -3.32
C ARG A 26 20.58 36.52 -3.81
N VAL A 27 21.70 36.38 -3.09
CA VAL A 27 22.55 35.18 -3.02
C VAL A 27 21.97 34.23 -1.96
N ARG A 28 20.81 33.62 -2.23
CA ARG A 28 20.16 32.69 -1.27
C ARG A 28 19.97 31.26 -1.79
N SER A 29 20.26 30.99 -3.07
CA SER A 29 20.15 29.63 -3.64
C SER A 29 21.43 28.79 -3.46
N ASP A 30 22.60 29.43 -3.54
CA ASP A 30 23.91 28.73 -3.60
C ASP A 30 24.26 28.00 -2.28
N SER A 31 23.94 28.61 -1.12
CA SER A 31 24.30 28.04 0.18
C SER A 31 23.47 26.81 0.59
N SER A 32 22.22 26.70 0.12
CA SER A 32 21.36 25.55 0.40
C SER A 32 21.68 24.35 -0.49
N GLU A 33 22.05 24.60 -1.74
CA GLU A 33 22.48 23.55 -2.68
C GLU A 33 23.81 22.93 -2.22
N ILE A 34 24.77 23.75 -1.76
CA ILE A 34 26.05 23.24 -1.21
C ILE A 34 25.82 22.41 0.07
N GLN A 35 24.91 22.83 0.96
CA GLN A 35 24.63 22.10 2.20
C GLN A 35 23.94 20.75 1.96
N THR A 36 23.11 20.66 0.92
CA THR A 36 22.41 19.41 0.55
C THR A 36 23.37 18.44 -0.14
N GLU A 37 24.25 18.91 -1.03
CA GLU A 37 25.33 18.08 -1.61
C GLU A 37 26.26 17.54 -0.52
N ASP A 38 26.67 18.37 0.44
CA ASP A 38 27.50 17.95 1.58
C ASP A 38 26.83 16.87 2.45
N GLU A 39 25.50 16.95 2.65
CA GLU A 39 24.75 15.95 3.41
C GLU A 39 24.61 14.63 2.65
N GLN A 40 24.38 14.68 1.34
CA GLN A 40 24.29 13.50 0.48
C GLN A 40 25.62 12.76 0.39
N ASP A 41 26.73 13.48 0.22
CA ASP A 41 28.08 12.91 0.24
C ASP A 41 28.39 12.26 1.58
N ARG A 42 27.98 12.90 2.68
CA ARG A 42 28.11 12.33 4.01
C ARG A 42 27.32 11.02 4.16
N ILE A 43 26.11 10.93 3.63
CA ILE A 43 25.30 9.68 3.66
C ILE A 43 26.04 8.54 2.94
N LEU A 44 26.58 8.81 1.74
CA LEU A 44 27.31 7.82 0.96
C LEU A 44 28.60 7.35 1.64
N LEU A 45 29.34 8.27 2.27
CA LEU A 45 30.52 7.93 3.07
C LEU A 45 30.15 7.03 4.25
N LEU A 46 29.08 7.36 4.98
CA LEU A 46 28.59 6.53 6.08
C LEU A 46 28.18 5.14 5.59
N GLU A 47 27.47 5.03 4.46
CA GLU A 47 27.12 3.75 3.86
C GLU A 47 28.36 2.88 3.60
N ARG A 48 29.35 3.45 2.89
CA ARG A 48 30.58 2.76 2.53
C ARG A 48 31.33 2.28 3.77
N ASP A 49 31.46 3.13 4.78
CA ASP A 49 32.22 2.83 5.98
C ASP A 49 31.53 1.76 6.84
N ILE A 50 30.19 1.77 6.93
CA ILE A 50 29.40 0.73 7.61
C ILE A 50 29.58 -0.63 6.92
N LEU A 51 29.55 -0.65 5.58
CA LEU A 51 29.71 -1.86 4.79
C LEU A 51 31.15 -2.41 4.84
N ALA A 52 32.15 -1.54 4.99
CA ALA A 52 33.56 -1.93 5.07
C ALA A 52 33.93 -2.58 6.40
N SER A 53 33.34 -2.15 7.53
CA SER A 53 33.74 -2.63 8.86
C SER A 53 32.63 -2.65 9.89
N LYS A 54 32.53 -3.76 10.64
CA LYS A 54 31.62 -3.91 11.78
C LYS A 54 31.84 -2.88 12.88
N LYS A 55 33.02 -2.26 12.95
CA LYS A 55 33.34 -1.19 13.91
C LYS A 55 32.50 0.06 13.70
N ASN A 56 31.99 0.26 12.48
CA ASN A 56 31.26 1.45 12.08
C ASN A 56 29.74 1.30 12.23
N TYR A 57 29.24 0.20 12.82
CA TYR A 57 27.80 -0.02 12.99
C TYR A 57 27.09 1.10 13.76
N ASN A 58 27.79 1.80 14.65
CA ASN A 58 27.21 2.94 15.37
C ASN A 58 26.71 4.05 14.42
N SER A 59 27.31 4.19 13.24
CA SER A 59 26.90 5.14 12.21
C SER A 59 25.51 4.85 11.61
N ILE A 60 24.98 3.63 11.79
CA ILE A 60 23.60 3.29 11.39
C ILE A 60 22.60 4.17 12.15
N ALA A 61 22.86 4.48 13.42
CA ALA A 61 21.99 5.36 14.20
C ALA A 61 21.96 6.78 13.62
N THR A 62 23.10 7.28 13.14
CA THR A 62 23.19 8.58 12.46
C THR A 62 22.39 8.59 11.17
N LEU A 63 22.50 7.55 10.34
CA LEU A 63 21.69 7.42 9.12
C LEU A 63 20.19 7.34 9.41
N ILE A 64 19.79 6.61 10.46
CA ILE A 64 18.38 6.56 10.90
C ILE A 64 17.90 7.93 11.38
N GLN A 65 18.75 8.72 12.03
CA GLN A 65 18.42 10.06 12.47
C GLN A 65 18.25 11.01 11.28
N ILE A 66 19.16 10.98 10.30
CA ILE A 66 19.04 11.75 9.05
C ILE A 66 17.74 11.35 8.33
N PHE A 67 17.50 10.06 8.17
CA PHE A 67 16.26 9.50 7.64
C PHE A 67 15.03 9.78 8.51
N GLY A 68 15.18 10.25 9.75
CA GLY A 68 14.10 10.43 10.73
C GLY A 68 13.80 11.89 11.09
N SER A 69 14.61 12.86 10.64
CA SER A 69 14.46 14.30 10.96
C SER A 69 13.13 14.92 10.46
N THR A 70 12.62 16.00 11.03
CA THR A 70 11.41 16.66 10.48
C THR A 70 11.76 17.76 9.47
N GLU A 71 12.98 18.27 9.55
CA GLU A 71 13.53 19.32 8.68
C GLU A 71 14.42 18.68 7.60
N ARG A 72 13.87 17.76 6.80
CA ARG A 72 14.66 17.04 5.79
C ARG A 72 14.51 17.68 4.42
N ASP A 73 15.62 17.75 3.71
CA ASP A 73 15.62 17.70 2.26
C ASP A 73 15.12 16.33 1.77
N LEU A 74 14.21 16.31 0.80
CA LEU A 74 13.57 15.08 0.32
C LEU A 74 14.59 14.12 -0.30
N ASP A 75 15.54 14.65 -1.06
CA ASP A 75 16.57 13.86 -1.74
C ASP A 75 17.51 13.19 -0.73
N SER A 76 17.93 13.94 0.29
CA SER A 76 18.75 13.44 1.39
C SER A 76 18.03 12.38 2.22
N ALA A 77 16.73 12.56 2.48
CA ALA A 77 15.90 11.57 3.16
C ALA A 77 15.78 10.28 2.35
N LEU A 78 15.51 10.39 1.05
CA LEU A 78 15.43 9.26 0.13
C LEU A 78 16.76 8.52 0.02
N LEU A 79 17.87 9.25 -0.11
CA LEU A 79 19.20 8.68 -0.18
C LEU A 79 19.54 7.93 1.10
N ALA A 80 19.23 8.48 2.28
CA ALA A 80 19.39 7.81 3.56
C ALA A 80 18.53 6.54 3.64
N ALA A 81 17.28 6.58 3.17
CA ALA A 81 16.37 5.44 3.13
C ALA A 81 16.93 4.28 2.28
N VAL A 82 17.44 4.60 1.09
CA VAL A 82 18.02 3.65 0.14
C VAL A 82 19.35 3.09 0.67
N SER A 83 20.19 3.94 1.25
CA SER A 83 21.46 3.54 1.87
C SER A 83 21.23 2.58 3.03
N LEU A 84 20.28 2.88 3.92
CA LEU A 84 19.86 1.99 5.00
C LEU A 84 19.31 0.66 4.45
N CYS A 85 18.52 0.68 3.38
CA CYS A 85 18.04 -0.54 2.72
C CYS A 85 19.20 -1.42 2.27
N ARG A 86 20.22 -0.86 1.60
CA ARG A 86 21.41 -1.60 1.14
C ARG A 86 22.20 -2.18 2.31
N ILE A 87 22.41 -1.39 3.36
CA ILE A 87 23.09 -1.83 4.59
C ILE A 87 22.36 -3.01 5.22
N PHE A 88 21.06 -2.88 5.49
CA PHE A 88 20.30 -3.95 6.14
C PHE A 88 20.15 -5.18 5.25
N THR A 89 20.02 -5.00 3.93
CA THR A 89 20.05 -6.11 2.97
C THR A 89 21.35 -6.90 3.08
N ARG A 90 22.50 -6.21 3.10
CA ARG A 90 23.81 -6.86 3.28
C ARG A 90 23.92 -7.55 4.64
N LEU A 91 23.44 -6.93 5.71
CA LEU A 91 23.47 -7.51 7.06
C LEU A 91 22.60 -8.77 7.18
N LEU A 92 21.44 -8.80 6.53
CA LEU A 92 20.56 -9.98 6.45
C LEU A 92 21.23 -11.11 5.67
N VAL A 93 21.71 -10.83 4.45
CA VAL A 93 22.34 -11.83 3.58
C VAL A 93 23.62 -12.41 4.18
N THR A 94 24.41 -11.60 4.88
CA THR A 94 25.63 -12.09 5.56
C THR A 94 25.34 -12.85 6.86
N GLY A 95 24.08 -12.94 7.29
CA GLY A 95 23.70 -13.57 8.56
C GLY A 95 24.20 -12.80 9.79
N SER A 96 24.64 -11.54 9.63
CA SER A 96 25.17 -10.71 10.72
C SER A 96 24.11 -10.36 11.78
N MET A 97 22.83 -10.56 11.46
CA MET A 97 21.70 -10.37 12.39
C MET A 97 21.04 -11.71 12.83
N SER A 98 21.64 -12.86 12.49
CA SER A 98 21.13 -14.18 12.84
C SER A 98 21.80 -14.73 14.10
N LYS A 99 21.05 -15.50 14.91
CA LYS A 99 21.60 -16.19 16.10
C LYS A 99 22.43 -17.39 15.63
N GLN A 100 23.73 -17.22 15.41
CA GLN A 100 24.62 -18.36 15.21
C GLN A 100 24.83 -19.10 16.55
N GLN A 101 24.87 -20.43 16.54
CA GLN A 101 24.87 -21.29 17.74
C GLN A 101 26.10 -21.15 18.66
N LYS A 102 27.13 -20.37 18.28
CA LYS A 102 28.37 -20.16 19.06
C LYS A 102 28.78 -18.68 19.10
N ILE A 103 27.88 -17.81 19.56
CA ILE A 103 28.16 -16.37 19.65
C ILE A 103 28.59 -16.00 21.08
N SER A 104 29.72 -15.29 21.19
CA SER A 104 30.16 -14.62 22.44
C SER A 104 29.11 -13.62 22.91
N GLU A 105 28.88 -13.47 24.22
CA GLU A 105 27.88 -12.55 24.80
C GLU A 105 27.89 -11.14 24.17
N LYS A 106 29.08 -10.60 23.88
CA LYS A 106 29.24 -9.29 23.22
C LYS A 106 28.60 -9.23 21.84
N ALA A 107 28.74 -10.29 21.05
CA ALA A 107 28.17 -10.35 19.71
C ALA A 107 26.65 -10.58 19.76
N THR A 108 26.11 -11.22 20.80
CA THR A 108 24.65 -11.29 21.03
C THR A 108 24.04 -9.91 21.28
N VAL A 109 24.73 -9.06 22.06
CA VAL A 109 24.32 -7.67 22.29
C VAL A 109 24.30 -6.88 20.98
N VAL A 110 25.33 -7.02 20.14
CA VAL A 110 25.39 -6.36 18.83
C VAL A 110 24.26 -6.82 17.91
N VAL A 111 23.98 -8.13 17.84
CA VAL A 111 22.86 -8.67 17.04
C VAL A 111 21.53 -8.09 17.50
N LYS A 112 21.28 -8.04 18.81
CA LYS A 112 20.06 -7.45 19.36
C LYS A 112 19.94 -5.97 18.98
N TRP A 113 21.02 -5.20 19.16
CA TRP A 113 21.05 -3.80 18.80
C TRP A 113 20.77 -3.57 17.30
N LEU A 114 21.38 -4.36 16.41
CA LEU A 114 21.13 -4.27 14.97
C LEU A 114 19.66 -4.55 14.62
N LYS A 115 19.03 -5.55 15.27
CA LYS A 115 17.60 -5.81 15.12
C LYS A 115 16.74 -4.64 15.58
N ASP A 116 17.10 -4.01 16.71
CA ASP A 116 16.39 -2.84 17.22
C ASP A 116 16.50 -1.65 16.25
N GLN A 117 17.69 -1.40 15.68
CA GLN A 117 17.86 -0.38 14.66
C GLN A 117 17.07 -0.70 13.38
N TYR A 118 17.04 -1.97 12.97
CA TYR A 118 16.27 -2.39 11.82
C TYR A 118 14.77 -2.19 12.03
N LEU A 119 14.25 -2.48 13.23
CA LEU A 119 12.85 -2.21 13.57
C LEU A 119 12.53 -0.71 13.57
N LYS A 120 13.43 0.14 14.08
CA LYS A 120 13.27 1.61 14.00
C LYS A 120 13.22 2.10 12.56
N TYR A 121 14.14 1.63 11.74
CA TYR A 121 14.18 1.95 10.31
C TYR A 121 12.88 1.53 9.62
N LYS A 122 12.41 0.28 9.81
CA LYS A 122 11.14 -0.18 9.25
C LYS A 122 9.95 0.67 9.69
N LYS A 123 9.90 1.06 10.97
CA LYS A 123 8.82 1.91 11.48
C LYS A 123 8.79 3.27 10.75
N ILE A 124 9.93 3.95 10.65
CA ILE A 124 10.03 5.23 9.93
C ILE A 124 9.68 5.04 8.45
N LEU A 125 10.18 3.99 7.82
CA LEU A 125 9.90 3.67 6.42
C LEU A 125 8.40 3.43 6.17
N THR A 126 7.72 2.71 7.05
CA THR A 126 6.27 2.50 6.91
C THR A 126 5.48 3.80 7.05
N HIS A 127 5.94 4.78 7.83
CA HIS A 127 5.27 6.08 7.92
C HIS A 127 5.37 6.87 6.60
N LEU A 128 6.43 6.69 5.82
CA LEU A 128 6.57 7.31 4.49
C LEU A 128 5.61 6.75 3.44
N LEU A 129 4.96 5.61 3.71
CA LEU A 129 3.89 5.11 2.82
C LEU A 129 2.69 6.07 2.79
N SER A 130 2.54 6.91 3.81
CA SER A 130 1.48 7.93 3.87
C SER A 130 1.85 9.24 3.17
N ASP A 131 3.09 9.38 2.69
CA ASP A 131 3.58 10.58 2.03
C ASP A 131 3.36 10.47 0.51
N ASP A 132 2.68 11.44 -0.09
CA ASP A 132 2.25 11.33 -1.50
C ASP A 132 3.44 11.29 -2.47
N GLU A 133 4.54 11.99 -2.17
CA GLU A 133 5.72 12.05 -3.05
C GLU A 133 6.65 10.85 -2.85
N LEU A 134 6.74 10.35 -1.62
CA LEU A 134 7.70 9.31 -1.23
C LEU A 134 7.10 7.90 -1.18
N SER A 135 5.77 7.76 -1.19
CA SER A 135 5.05 6.51 -0.97
C SER A 135 5.46 5.38 -1.91
N SER A 136 5.57 5.64 -3.22
CA SER A 136 5.97 4.62 -4.20
C SER A 136 7.38 4.09 -3.93
N THR A 137 8.33 4.98 -3.68
CA THR A 137 9.71 4.60 -3.34
C THR A 137 9.74 3.84 -2.00
N ALA A 138 8.99 4.30 -1.00
CA ALA A 138 8.88 3.65 0.30
C ALA A 138 8.28 2.24 0.18
N LEU A 139 7.27 2.04 -0.66
CA LEU A 139 6.66 0.74 -0.95
C LEU A 139 7.70 -0.20 -1.58
N ASN A 140 8.41 0.25 -2.60
CA ASN A 140 9.44 -0.54 -3.28
C ASN A 140 10.56 -0.98 -2.32
N ILE A 141 10.98 -0.10 -1.41
CA ILE A 141 11.93 -0.44 -0.36
C ILE A 141 11.32 -1.46 0.62
N CYS A 142 10.09 -1.25 1.10
CA CYS A 142 9.40 -2.19 2.00
C CYS A 142 9.32 -3.59 1.40
N MET A 143 8.90 -3.71 0.14
CA MET A 143 8.75 -4.99 -0.54
C MET A 143 10.11 -5.65 -0.78
N LYS A 144 11.15 -4.90 -1.13
CA LYS A 144 12.52 -5.42 -1.23
C LYS A 144 13.04 -5.97 0.11
N LEU A 145 12.79 -5.26 1.22
CA LEU A 145 13.17 -5.72 2.55
C LEU A 145 12.38 -6.97 2.94
N LEU A 146 11.07 -7.01 2.70
CA LEU A 146 10.22 -8.18 2.90
C LEU A 146 10.78 -9.40 2.16
N LYS A 147 11.16 -9.23 0.89
CA LYS A 147 11.78 -10.29 0.09
C LYS A 147 13.07 -10.79 0.71
N THR A 148 13.92 -9.86 1.11
CA THR A 148 15.22 -10.18 1.72
C THR A 148 15.04 -10.89 3.05
N GLU A 149 14.09 -10.46 3.89
CA GLU A 149 13.75 -11.13 5.15
C GLU A 149 13.28 -12.56 4.90
N GLY A 150 12.32 -12.75 3.98
CA GLY A 150 11.76 -14.08 3.69
C GLY A 150 12.80 -15.05 3.13
N GLN A 151 13.66 -14.58 2.23
CA GLN A 151 14.74 -15.39 1.65
C GLN A 151 15.82 -15.80 2.65
N ASN A 152 16.09 -14.98 3.66
CA ASN A 152 17.13 -15.26 4.67
C ASN A 152 16.58 -15.89 5.96
N SER A 153 15.26 -15.87 6.17
CA SER A 153 14.60 -16.53 7.31
C SER A 153 14.17 -17.96 6.95
N SER A 154 13.77 -18.20 5.70
CA SER A 154 13.44 -19.54 5.23
C SER A 154 14.70 -20.39 5.10
N THR A 155 14.70 -21.58 5.71
CA THR A 155 15.72 -22.59 5.52
C THR A 155 15.27 -23.61 4.48
N SER A 156 16.13 -24.56 4.11
CA SER A 156 15.74 -25.65 3.20
C SER A 156 14.65 -26.55 3.77
N THR A 157 14.43 -26.53 5.09
CA THR A 157 13.45 -27.36 5.79
C THR A 157 12.23 -26.57 6.27
N ASP A 158 12.42 -25.32 6.68
CA ASP A 158 11.36 -24.49 7.26
C ASP A 158 11.08 -23.26 6.39
N TYR A 159 9.83 -23.13 5.96
CA TYR A 159 9.34 -21.93 5.28
C TYR A 159 8.78 -20.95 6.31
N GLU A 160 9.32 -19.73 6.33
CA GLU A 160 8.84 -18.67 7.21
C GLU A 160 8.60 -17.39 6.40
N PHE A 161 7.33 -17.00 6.30
CA PHE A 161 6.95 -15.73 5.69
C PHE A 161 7.06 -14.61 6.74
N PRO A 162 7.66 -13.45 6.41
CA PRO A 162 7.78 -12.30 7.31
C PRO A 162 6.45 -11.54 7.49
N THR A 163 5.44 -12.24 8.01
CA THR A 163 4.07 -11.75 8.24
C THR A 163 4.01 -10.42 8.99
N PRO A 164 4.81 -10.18 10.07
CA PRO A 164 4.77 -8.89 10.78
C PRO A 164 5.14 -7.69 9.88
N SER A 165 6.08 -7.87 8.96
CA SER A 165 6.51 -6.81 8.04
C SER A 165 5.42 -6.49 7.01
N LEU A 166 4.83 -7.50 6.38
CA LEU A 166 3.73 -7.28 5.43
C LEU A 166 2.50 -6.67 6.14
N HIS A 167 2.16 -7.16 7.35
CA HIS A 167 1.03 -6.64 8.10
C HIS A 167 1.21 -5.17 8.49
N ALA A 168 2.43 -4.73 8.80
CA ALA A 168 2.73 -3.33 9.06
C ALA A 168 2.51 -2.46 7.81
N VAL A 169 2.95 -2.93 6.64
CA VAL A 169 2.69 -2.25 5.35
C VAL A 169 1.19 -2.15 5.09
N VAL A 170 0.47 -3.27 5.09
CA VAL A 170 -0.99 -3.29 4.85
C VAL A 170 -1.72 -2.40 5.85
N ARG A 171 -1.34 -2.43 7.13
CA ARG A 171 -1.94 -1.56 8.15
C ARG A 171 -1.77 -0.09 7.82
N VAL A 172 -0.59 0.37 7.40
CA VAL A 172 -0.44 1.77 7.02
C VAL A 172 -1.27 2.07 5.78
N LEU A 173 -1.18 1.24 4.74
CA LEU A 173 -1.92 1.40 3.49
C LEU A 173 -3.42 1.57 3.71
N VAL A 174 -4.06 0.75 4.53
CA VAL A 174 -5.50 0.89 4.76
C VAL A 174 -5.88 2.09 5.64
N ASN A 175 -4.91 2.71 6.31
CA ASN A 175 -5.11 3.93 7.10
C ASN A 175 -4.66 5.21 6.37
N THR A 176 -4.13 5.13 5.14
CA THR A 176 -3.73 6.32 4.37
C THR A 176 -4.94 7.05 3.77
N GLY A 177 -4.76 8.35 3.50
CA GLY A 177 -5.78 9.21 2.90
C GLY A 177 -6.15 8.83 1.45
N GLU A 178 -7.24 9.42 0.95
CA GLU A 178 -7.81 9.10 -0.37
C GLU A 178 -6.84 9.29 -1.55
N PHE A 179 -5.96 10.30 -1.52
CA PHE A 179 -5.13 10.70 -2.66
C PHE A 179 -3.88 9.86 -2.90
N ASN A 180 -3.62 8.86 -2.06
CA ASN A 180 -2.40 8.09 -2.14
C ASN A 180 -2.56 6.84 -3.02
N ASN A 181 -2.05 6.93 -4.25
CA ASN A 181 -2.13 5.86 -5.27
C ASN A 181 -1.28 4.62 -4.95
N VAL A 182 -0.45 4.65 -3.90
CA VAL A 182 0.43 3.55 -3.53
C VAL A 182 -0.34 2.27 -3.18
N ARG A 183 -1.62 2.37 -2.77
CA ARG A 183 -2.48 1.20 -2.53
C ARG A 183 -2.74 0.44 -3.83
N ASN A 184 -3.05 1.15 -4.90
CA ASN A 184 -3.26 0.57 -6.22
C ASN A 184 -1.95 -0.02 -6.77
N GLU A 185 -0.83 0.68 -6.58
CA GLU A 185 0.50 0.14 -6.93
C GLU A 185 0.77 -1.16 -6.18
N PHE A 186 0.55 -1.18 -4.86
CA PHE A 186 0.72 -2.38 -4.03
C PHE A 186 -0.16 -3.53 -4.53
N ALA A 187 -1.43 -3.25 -4.79
CA ALA A 187 -2.38 -4.28 -5.11
C ALA A 187 -2.16 -4.85 -6.53
N GLN A 188 -1.89 -4.00 -7.52
CA GLN A 188 -1.63 -4.42 -8.90
C GLN A 188 -0.26 -5.06 -9.08
N ASN A 189 0.80 -4.49 -8.51
CA ASN A 189 2.17 -4.98 -8.76
C ASN A 189 2.56 -6.17 -7.88
N TYR A 190 1.86 -6.38 -6.76
CA TYR A 190 2.22 -7.40 -5.78
C TYR A 190 1.08 -8.36 -5.43
N VAL A 191 -0.09 -7.85 -5.01
CA VAL A 191 -1.20 -8.71 -4.54
C VAL A 191 -1.81 -9.53 -5.68
N ASP A 192 -2.03 -8.93 -6.86
CA ASP A 192 -2.56 -9.64 -8.01
C ASP A 192 -1.49 -10.53 -8.68
N VAL A 193 -0.20 -10.22 -8.52
CA VAL A 193 0.91 -10.94 -9.19
C VAL A 193 1.42 -12.15 -8.41
N TYR A 194 1.48 -12.09 -7.08
CA TYR A 194 2.13 -13.12 -6.26
C TYR A 194 1.18 -13.76 -5.25
N ASP A 195 1.15 -15.10 -5.25
CA ASP A 195 0.24 -15.93 -4.46
C ASP A 195 0.49 -15.80 -2.95
N ASP A 196 1.77 -15.76 -2.53
CA ASP A 196 2.15 -15.57 -1.12
C ASP A 196 1.75 -14.18 -0.62
N ILE A 197 2.04 -13.13 -1.39
CA ILE A 197 1.63 -11.76 -1.03
C ILE A 197 0.11 -11.69 -0.91
N ARG A 198 -0.64 -12.24 -1.89
CA ARG A 198 -2.11 -12.28 -1.85
C ARG A 198 -2.63 -12.97 -0.59
N PHE A 199 -2.12 -14.17 -0.32
CA PHE A 199 -2.54 -15.03 0.79
C PHE A 199 -2.36 -14.37 2.16
N TYR A 200 -1.22 -13.70 2.38
CA TYR A 200 -0.94 -13.01 3.64
C TYR A 200 -1.53 -11.60 3.68
N THR A 201 -1.81 -10.96 2.54
CA THR A 201 -2.56 -9.69 2.50
C THR A 201 -4.01 -9.89 2.94
N PHE A 202 -4.69 -10.93 2.44
CA PHE A 202 -6.05 -11.26 2.92
C PHE A 202 -6.07 -11.56 4.42
N GLU A 203 -5.06 -12.25 4.95
CA GLU A 203 -4.92 -12.48 6.40
C GLU A 203 -4.74 -11.16 7.18
N ALA A 204 -3.91 -10.26 6.67
CA ALA A 204 -3.67 -8.96 7.29
C ALA A 204 -4.96 -8.14 7.36
N ILE A 205 -5.68 -8.04 6.23
CA ILE A 205 -6.95 -7.32 6.14
C ILE A 205 -7.99 -7.97 7.07
N GLU A 206 -8.14 -9.29 7.06
CA GLU A 206 -9.07 -9.99 7.94
C GLU A 206 -8.81 -9.67 9.42
N LYS A 207 -7.53 -9.71 9.85
CA LYS A 207 -7.14 -9.37 11.23
C LYS A 207 -7.39 -7.90 11.56
N ILE A 208 -7.20 -7.00 10.60
CA ILE A 208 -7.49 -5.57 10.79
C ILE A 208 -9.00 -5.38 10.98
N LEU A 209 -9.83 -5.95 10.11
CA LEU A 209 -11.29 -5.82 10.15
C LEU A 209 -11.95 -6.53 11.34
N LYS A 210 -11.28 -7.53 11.94
CA LYS A 210 -11.71 -8.22 13.17
C LYS A 210 -11.09 -7.64 14.45
N GLY A 211 -10.26 -6.60 14.33
CA GLY A 211 -9.59 -5.95 15.47
C GLY A 211 -10.58 -5.39 16.50
N GLU A 212 -10.09 -5.06 17.68
CA GLU A 212 -10.94 -4.69 18.82
C GLU A 212 -11.81 -3.44 18.57
N PRO A 213 -13.06 -3.44 19.08
CA PRO A 213 -14.09 -2.42 18.81
C PRO A 213 -13.79 -1.01 19.31
N GLU A 214 -12.71 -0.80 20.07
CA GLU A 214 -12.25 0.54 20.50
C GLU A 214 -11.80 1.40 19.31
N GLN A 215 -11.39 0.76 18.21
CA GLN A 215 -11.29 1.40 16.91
C GLN A 215 -12.56 1.10 16.13
N LEU A 216 -13.58 1.96 16.27
CA LEU A 216 -14.66 1.98 15.29
C LEU A 216 -13.97 2.15 13.92
N HIS A 217 -14.02 1.11 13.07
CA HIS A 217 -13.31 1.15 11.80
C HIS A 217 -13.77 2.40 11.06
N SER A 218 -12.83 3.32 10.84
CA SER A 218 -13.14 4.55 10.12
C SER A 218 -13.58 4.17 8.71
N LYS A 219 -14.50 4.94 8.15
CA LYS A 219 -15.02 4.74 6.80
C LYS A 219 -13.88 4.51 5.78
N ILE A 220 -12.79 5.25 5.96
CA ILE A 220 -11.60 5.19 5.13
C ILE A 220 -10.91 3.81 5.16
N VAL A 221 -10.89 3.12 6.31
CA VAL A 221 -10.30 1.78 6.40
C VAL A 221 -11.11 0.78 5.59
N VAL A 222 -12.45 0.86 5.66
CA VAL A 222 -13.34 -0.02 4.88
C VAL A 222 -13.20 0.27 3.38
N GLU A 223 -13.15 1.54 2.99
CA GLU A 223 -12.95 1.97 1.60
C GLU A 223 -11.62 1.49 1.04
N ASN A 224 -10.52 1.71 1.79
CA ASN A 224 -9.18 1.31 1.36
C ASN A 224 -9.02 -0.22 1.32
N CYS A 225 -9.62 -0.95 2.26
CA CYS A 225 -9.67 -2.41 2.18
C CYS A 225 -10.41 -2.86 0.93
N LEU A 226 -11.58 -2.26 0.62
CA LEU A 226 -12.36 -2.58 -0.57
C LEU A 226 -11.57 -2.31 -1.86
N GLU A 227 -10.81 -1.21 -1.92
CA GLU A 227 -9.95 -0.88 -3.07
C GLU A 227 -8.90 -1.99 -3.32
N ILE A 228 -8.20 -2.43 -2.27
CA ILE A 228 -7.20 -3.52 -2.39
C ILE A 228 -7.86 -4.85 -2.76
N LEU A 229 -9.04 -5.17 -2.21
CA LEU A 229 -9.71 -6.44 -2.49
C LEU A 229 -10.28 -6.48 -3.92
N THR A 230 -10.80 -5.37 -4.42
CA THR A 230 -11.42 -5.30 -5.77
C THR A 230 -10.40 -5.22 -6.89
N SER A 231 -9.14 -4.88 -6.61
CA SER A 231 -8.07 -4.93 -7.61
C SER A 231 -7.58 -6.35 -7.90
N VAL A 232 -7.94 -7.34 -7.09
CA VAL A 232 -7.56 -8.75 -7.31
C VAL A 232 -8.51 -9.36 -8.32
N GLN A 233 -8.09 -9.40 -9.58
CA GLN A 233 -8.92 -9.85 -10.70
C GLN A 233 -8.72 -11.32 -11.02
N SER A 234 -7.53 -11.86 -10.73
CA SER A 234 -7.15 -13.21 -11.17
C SER A 234 -7.44 -14.26 -10.09
N VAL A 235 -8.59 -14.94 -10.19
CA VAL A 235 -8.93 -16.08 -9.31
C VAL A 235 -8.28 -17.35 -9.87
N PRO A 236 -7.41 -18.04 -9.13
CA PRO A 236 -6.85 -19.31 -9.60
C PRO A 236 -7.96 -20.37 -9.68
N GLU A 237 -8.00 -21.12 -10.79
CA GLU A 237 -9.00 -22.17 -11.02
C GLU A 237 -8.56 -23.50 -10.41
N SER A 238 -7.25 -23.71 -10.28
CA SER A 238 -6.65 -24.95 -9.79
C SER A 238 -5.44 -24.72 -8.86
N ASN A 239 -5.04 -25.75 -8.13
CA ASN A 239 -3.79 -25.72 -7.34
C ASN A 239 -2.55 -25.56 -8.23
N GLU A 240 -2.64 -25.92 -9.52
CA GLU A 240 -1.52 -25.89 -10.46
C GLU A 240 -1.16 -24.48 -10.91
N GLU A 241 -2.05 -23.51 -10.74
CA GLU A 241 -1.80 -22.10 -11.04
C GLU A 241 -1.04 -21.37 -9.92
N LEU A 242 -0.99 -21.95 -8.71
CA LEU A 242 -0.34 -21.37 -7.53
C LEU A 242 1.19 -21.58 -7.56
N LYS A 243 1.85 -20.82 -8.43
CA LYS A 243 3.29 -20.95 -8.75
C LYS A 243 4.07 -19.64 -8.60
N SER A 244 3.39 -18.50 -8.45
CA SER A 244 4.03 -17.19 -8.44
C SER A 244 4.31 -16.76 -7.01
N PHE A 245 5.50 -17.06 -6.50
CA PHE A 245 5.92 -16.66 -5.16
C PHE A 245 6.86 -15.45 -5.21
N TYR A 246 6.57 -14.42 -4.42
CA TYR A 246 7.42 -13.24 -4.29
C TYR A 246 8.72 -13.55 -3.55
N ILE A 247 8.64 -14.42 -2.54
CA ILE A 247 9.79 -14.97 -1.80
C ILE A 247 10.11 -16.40 -2.24
N SER A 248 11.05 -17.05 -1.55
CA SER A 248 11.40 -18.45 -1.81
C SER A 248 10.18 -19.35 -1.67
N LYS A 249 9.89 -20.20 -2.66
CA LYS A 249 8.76 -21.13 -2.59
C LYS A 249 8.87 -22.06 -1.36
N PRO A 250 7.75 -22.44 -0.72
CA PRO A 250 7.78 -23.41 0.37
C PRO A 250 8.40 -24.75 -0.10
N PRO A 251 9.24 -25.42 0.71
CA PRO A 251 9.89 -26.66 0.30
C PRO A 251 8.91 -27.84 0.25
N ASN A 252 7.84 -27.79 1.04
CA ASN A 252 6.84 -28.84 1.12
C ASN A 252 5.63 -28.52 0.22
N ALA A 253 5.33 -29.42 -0.72
CA ALA A 253 4.17 -29.31 -1.62
C ALA A 253 2.81 -29.36 -0.89
N THR A 254 2.75 -29.85 0.35
CA THR A 254 1.52 -29.83 1.16
C THR A 254 1.33 -28.50 1.91
N HIS A 255 2.21 -27.52 1.71
CA HIS A 255 2.10 -26.22 2.36
C HIS A 255 0.80 -25.50 1.95
N ALA A 256 0.20 -24.73 2.87
CA ALA A 256 -1.09 -24.06 2.65
C ALA A 256 -1.11 -23.14 1.41
N LEU A 257 0.05 -22.58 1.03
CA LEU A 257 0.20 -21.74 -0.15
C LEU A 257 -0.01 -22.48 -1.49
N TYR A 258 0.10 -23.80 -1.51
CA TYR A 258 -0.21 -24.65 -2.67
C TYR A 258 -1.67 -25.13 -2.69
N SER A 259 -2.48 -24.75 -1.70
CA SER A 259 -3.87 -25.17 -1.59
C SER A 259 -4.82 -24.03 -1.96
N LEU A 260 -5.46 -24.13 -3.12
CA LEU A 260 -6.49 -23.20 -3.57
C LEU A 260 -7.63 -23.10 -2.54
N THR A 261 -7.99 -24.21 -1.90
CA THR A 261 -8.99 -24.21 -0.83
C THR A 261 -8.58 -23.29 0.34
N GLN A 262 -7.30 -23.23 0.71
CA GLN A 262 -6.82 -22.33 1.77
C GLN A 262 -6.80 -20.86 1.32
N HIS A 263 -6.43 -20.58 0.07
CA HIS A 263 -6.53 -19.24 -0.51
C HIS A 263 -7.97 -18.73 -0.51
N LYS A 264 -8.90 -19.54 -1.04
CA LYS A 264 -10.34 -19.24 -1.04
C LYS A 264 -10.91 -19.09 0.37
N LYS A 265 -10.45 -19.92 1.32
CA LYS A 265 -10.88 -19.82 2.74
C LYS A 265 -10.53 -18.46 3.34
N ARG A 266 -9.33 -17.94 3.05
CA ARG A 266 -8.88 -16.63 3.53
C ARG A 266 -9.63 -15.51 2.86
N SER A 267 -9.71 -15.51 1.53
CA SER A 267 -10.49 -14.52 0.77
C SER A 267 -11.95 -14.45 1.26
N GLN A 268 -12.62 -15.59 1.40
CA GLN A 268 -13.96 -15.70 1.96
C GLN A 268 -14.07 -15.07 3.35
N ALA A 269 -13.13 -15.38 4.26
CA ALA A 269 -13.16 -14.84 5.61
C ALA A 269 -12.97 -13.32 5.64
N THR A 270 -12.09 -12.79 4.78
CA THR A 270 -11.83 -11.36 4.61
C THR A 270 -13.05 -10.61 4.06
N TRP A 271 -13.66 -11.12 2.98
CA TRP A 271 -14.87 -10.53 2.39
C TRP A 271 -16.04 -10.51 3.36
N LEU A 272 -16.27 -11.61 4.09
CA LEU A 272 -17.31 -11.68 5.12
C LEU A 272 -17.04 -10.71 6.27
N ALA A 273 -15.78 -10.56 6.70
CA ALA A 273 -15.43 -9.57 7.72
C ALA A 273 -15.74 -8.14 7.25
N LEU A 274 -15.39 -7.81 5.99
CA LEU A 274 -15.67 -6.49 5.41
C LEU A 274 -17.17 -6.19 5.33
N MET A 275 -17.97 -7.14 4.82
CA MET A 275 -19.42 -6.95 4.69
C MET A 275 -20.13 -6.78 6.05
N ARG A 276 -19.64 -7.46 7.10
CA ARG A 276 -20.20 -7.38 8.46
C ARG A 276 -20.00 -6.04 9.15
N LEU A 277 -18.99 -5.26 8.75
CA LEU A 277 -18.75 -3.92 9.32
C LEU A 277 -19.78 -2.88 8.88
N GLY A 278 -20.64 -3.20 7.92
CA GLY A 278 -21.64 -2.29 7.40
C GLY A 278 -21.08 -1.42 6.29
N VAL A 279 -21.14 -1.94 5.06
CA VAL A 279 -20.76 -1.20 3.85
C VAL A 279 -21.82 -0.18 3.45
N ASP A 280 -21.39 1.01 3.04
CA ASP A 280 -22.27 2.08 2.59
C ASP A 280 -22.94 1.78 1.24
N LYS A 281 -23.88 2.62 0.82
CA LYS A 281 -24.64 2.39 -0.42
C LYS A 281 -23.76 2.32 -1.67
N ASN A 282 -22.68 3.10 -1.75
CA ASN A 282 -21.79 3.11 -2.90
C ASN A 282 -20.89 1.88 -2.90
N GLN A 283 -20.35 1.51 -1.74
CA GLN A 283 -19.57 0.30 -1.53
C GLN A 283 -20.38 -0.95 -1.85
N ARG A 284 -21.64 -1.03 -1.41
CA ARG A 284 -22.56 -2.12 -1.80
C ARG A 284 -22.67 -2.25 -3.30
N LYS A 285 -22.89 -1.14 -4.02
CA LYS A 285 -22.97 -1.18 -5.49
C LYS A 285 -21.68 -1.69 -6.15
N ILE A 286 -20.51 -1.32 -5.62
CA ILE A 286 -19.22 -1.82 -6.12
C ILE A 286 -19.13 -3.34 -5.91
N ILE A 287 -19.41 -3.80 -4.69
CA ILE A 287 -19.39 -5.23 -4.34
C ILE A 287 -20.37 -6.02 -5.21
N LEU A 288 -21.60 -5.54 -5.38
CA LEU A 288 -22.63 -6.23 -6.17
C LEU A 288 -22.26 -6.33 -7.66
N LYS A 289 -21.67 -5.27 -8.23
CA LYS A 289 -21.19 -5.28 -9.62
C LYS A 289 -20.12 -6.35 -9.86
N LEU A 290 -19.26 -6.59 -8.88
CA LEU A 290 -18.16 -7.55 -8.97
C LEU A 290 -18.54 -8.93 -8.38
N MET A 291 -19.77 -9.09 -7.91
CA MET A 291 -20.17 -10.24 -7.11
C MET A 291 -20.02 -11.55 -7.88
N ALA A 292 -20.64 -11.66 -9.05
CA ALA A 292 -20.67 -12.89 -9.83
C ALA A 292 -19.31 -13.21 -10.47
N ASP A 293 -18.63 -12.18 -10.98
CA ASP A 293 -17.45 -12.36 -11.84
C ASP A 293 -16.13 -12.44 -11.05
N SER A 294 -16.04 -11.75 -9.91
CA SER A 294 -14.77 -11.60 -9.19
C SER A 294 -14.83 -12.02 -7.73
N ILE A 295 -15.96 -11.85 -7.03
CA ILE A 295 -16.04 -12.14 -5.58
C ILE A 295 -16.48 -13.58 -5.30
N ALA A 296 -17.61 -14.01 -5.85
CA ALA A 296 -18.17 -15.35 -5.59
C ALA A 296 -17.23 -16.50 -5.99
N PRO A 297 -16.42 -16.42 -7.07
CA PRO A 297 -15.44 -17.46 -7.40
C PRO A 297 -14.37 -17.67 -6.31
N TRP A 298 -14.08 -16.65 -5.49
CA TRP A 298 -13.16 -16.77 -4.35
C TRP A 298 -13.75 -17.51 -3.14
N PHE A 299 -15.05 -17.81 -3.12
CA PHE A 299 -15.70 -18.46 -1.98
C PHE A 299 -15.64 -19.99 -2.14
N ASN A 300 -15.20 -20.67 -1.08
CA ASN A 300 -15.39 -22.13 -0.99
C ASN A 300 -16.86 -22.47 -0.78
N LYS A 301 -17.57 -21.60 -0.04
CA LYS A 301 -18.99 -21.69 0.28
C LYS A 301 -19.72 -20.41 -0.16
N PRO A 302 -20.00 -20.25 -1.47
CA PRO A 302 -20.69 -19.08 -2.00
C PRO A 302 -22.06 -18.82 -1.36
N GLU A 303 -22.71 -19.83 -0.79
CA GLU A 303 -23.97 -19.71 -0.05
C GLU A 303 -23.93 -18.70 1.10
N LEU A 304 -22.74 -18.40 1.66
CA LEU A 304 -22.58 -17.39 2.71
C LEU A 304 -22.75 -15.95 2.21
N LEU A 305 -22.78 -15.74 0.88
CA LEU A 305 -23.08 -14.44 0.28
C LEU A 305 -24.58 -14.14 0.25
N MET A 306 -25.43 -15.15 0.46
CA MET A 306 -26.87 -15.04 0.28
C MET A 306 -27.50 -14.03 1.25
N ASP A 307 -27.08 -14.03 2.51
CA ASP A 307 -27.59 -13.08 3.51
C ASP A 307 -27.33 -11.64 3.06
N PHE A 308 -26.10 -11.34 2.63
CA PHE A 308 -25.72 -10.03 2.13
C PHE A 308 -26.47 -9.63 0.85
N LEU A 309 -26.68 -10.58 -0.07
CA LEU A 309 -27.42 -10.35 -1.31
C LEU A 309 -28.91 -10.07 -1.05
N THR A 310 -29.51 -10.79 -0.11
CA THR A 310 -30.92 -10.60 0.30
C THR A 310 -31.10 -9.22 0.94
N ASP A 311 -30.21 -8.85 1.86
CA ASP A 311 -30.20 -7.50 2.46
C ASP A 311 -30.06 -6.39 1.41
N CYS A 312 -29.30 -6.64 0.34
CA CYS A 312 -29.14 -5.69 -0.77
C CYS A 312 -30.36 -5.68 -1.71
N TYR A 313 -31.04 -6.81 -1.87
CA TYR A 313 -32.27 -6.94 -2.63
C TYR A 313 -33.43 -6.20 -1.96
N ASP A 314 -33.61 -6.42 -0.66
CA ASP A 314 -34.68 -5.81 0.15
C ASP A 314 -34.50 -4.30 0.32
N ALA A 315 -33.27 -3.78 0.20
CA ALA A 315 -33.00 -2.35 0.20
C ALA A 315 -33.65 -1.59 -0.99
N GLY A 316 -34.05 -2.29 -2.05
CA GLY A 316 -34.79 -1.75 -3.18
C GLY A 316 -33.97 -0.85 -4.15
N GLY A 317 -34.63 -0.44 -5.24
CA GLY A 317 -34.06 0.44 -6.26
C GLY A 317 -32.87 -0.16 -7.02
N SER A 318 -31.91 0.67 -7.42
CA SER A 318 -30.73 0.22 -8.21
C SER A 318 -29.85 -0.83 -7.52
N THR A 319 -29.83 -0.89 -6.19
CA THR A 319 -29.07 -1.90 -5.43
C THR A 319 -29.71 -3.28 -5.57
N SER A 320 -31.04 -3.34 -5.57
CA SER A 320 -31.79 -4.59 -5.73
C SER A 320 -31.57 -5.25 -7.09
N LEU A 321 -31.56 -4.44 -8.16
CA LEU A 321 -31.26 -4.93 -9.51
C LEU A 321 -29.82 -5.49 -9.63
N LEU A 322 -28.85 -4.85 -8.98
CA LEU A 322 -27.47 -5.33 -8.93
C LEU A 322 -27.33 -6.60 -8.08
N ALA A 323 -28.12 -6.74 -7.01
CA ALA A 323 -28.12 -7.95 -6.18
C ALA A 323 -28.63 -9.17 -6.97
N LEU A 324 -29.55 -8.95 -7.90
CA LEU A 324 -30.13 -10.03 -8.68
C LEU A 324 -29.11 -10.79 -9.53
N SER A 325 -28.11 -10.12 -10.11
CA SER A 325 -27.06 -10.82 -10.87
C SER A 325 -26.25 -11.77 -9.98
N GLY A 326 -25.94 -11.35 -8.74
CA GLY A 326 -25.28 -12.19 -7.74
C GLY A 326 -26.15 -13.37 -7.29
N VAL A 327 -27.44 -13.14 -7.05
CA VAL A 327 -28.40 -14.19 -6.70
C VAL A 327 -28.54 -15.21 -7.83
N PHE A 328 -28.68 -14.75 -9.07
CA PHE A 328 -28.77 -15.62 -10.25
C PHE A 328 -27.51 -16.49 -10.40
N TYR A 329 -26.32 -15.91 -10.20
CA TYR A 329 -25.07 -16.68 -10.22
C TYR A 329 -25.06 -17.81 -9.18
N LEU A 330 -25.50 -17.53 -7.93
CA LEU A 330 -25.56 -18.54 -6.87
C LEU A 330 -26.56 -19.66 -7.19
N ILE A 331 -27.73 -19.31 -7.75
CA ILE A 331 -28.74 -20.28 -8.19
C ILE A 331 -28.15 -21.21 -9.26
N GLN A 332 -27.51 -20.63 -10.28
CA GLN A 332 -26.97 -21.38 -11.41
C GLN A 332 -25.81 -22.31 -11.00
N GLN A 333 -24.92 -21.85 -10.11
CA GLN A 333 -23.71 -22.60 -9.75
C GLN A 333 -23.93 -23.63 -8.65
N LYS A 334 -24.92 -23.43 -7.76
CA LYS A 334 -25.08 -24.27 -6.56
C LYS A 334 -26.44 -24.95 -6.45
N ASN A 335 -27.35 -24.80 -7.41
CA ASN A 335 -28.72 -25.34 -7.35
C ASN A 335 -29.36 -25.06 -5.97
N LEU A 336 -29.14 -23.85 -5.44
CA LEU A 336 -29.71 -23.48 -4.15
C LEU A 336 -31.22 -23.31 -4.32
N ASP A 337 -31.99 -24.24 -3.76
CA ASP A 337 -33.46 -24.15 -3.66
C ASP A 337 -33.81 -23.05 -2.67
N TYR A 338 -33.95 -21.82 -3.16
CA TYR A 338 -34.32 -20.69 -2.34
C TYR A 338 -35.86 -20.62 -2.19
N PRO A 339 -36.40 -20.70 -0.96
CA PRO A 339 -37.80 -20.39 -0.73
C PRO A 339 -37.96 -18.91 -1.09
N PHE A 340 -38.89 -18.57 -1.99
CA PHE A 340 -39.08 -17.25 -2.62
C PHE A 340 -38.34 -17.01 -3.97
N ILE A 341 -37.71 -18.02 -4.61
CA ILE A 341 -37.20 -17.88 -5.99
C ILE A 341 -38.29 -17.34 -6.90
N ASP A 342 -39.49 -17.91 -6.83
CA ASP A 342 -40.60 -17.52 -7.69
C ASP A 342 -41.01 -16.06 -7.46
N GLN A 343 -40.90 -15.54 -6.23
CA GLN A 343 -41.20 -14.14 -5.92
C GLN A 343 -40.11 -13.19 -6.42
N ILE A 344 -38.83 -13.57 -6.30
CA ILE A 344 -37.71 -12.79 -6.88
C ILE A 344 -37.79 -12.80 -8.41
N PHE A 345 -38.07 -13.96 -9.01
CA PHE A 345 -38.18 -14.11 -10.47
C PHE A 345 -39.42 -13.38 -11.02
N PHE A 346 -40.54 -13.41 -10.28
CA PHE A 346 -41.73 -12.63 -10.60
C PHE A 346 -41.49 -11.11 -10.45
N GLY A 347 -40.75 -10.69 -9.42
CA GLY A 347 -40.28 -9.32 -9.25
C GLY A 347 -39.37 -8.86 -10.39
N PHE A 348 -38.47 -9.74 -10.85
CA PHE A 348 -37.62 -9.47 -12.00
C PHE A 348 -38.42 -9.34 -13.30
N LEU A 349 -39.33 -10.29 -13.56
CA LEU A 349 -40.22 -10.23 -14.73
C LEU A 349 -41.03 -8.95 -14.71
N THR A 350 -41.68 -8.58 -13.61
CA THR A 350 -42.45 -7.34 -13.54
C THR A 350 -41.61 -6.09 -13.83
N LEU A 351 -40.40 -5.98 -13.26
CA LEU A 351 -39.49 -4.87 -13.57
C LEU A 351 -39.01 -4.85 -15.03
N PHE A 352 -38.76 -6.02 -15.63
CA PHE A 352 -38.31 -6.14 -17.02
C PHE A 352 -39.46 -5.84 -18.01
N TRP A 353 -40.68 -6.28 -17.68
CA TRP A 353 -41.90 -5.99 -18.45
C TRP A 353 -42.27 -4.50 -18.38
N ASP A 354 -42.16 -3.85 -17.22
CA ASP A 354 -42.40 -2.41 -17.08
C ASP A 354 -41.39 -1.57 -17.89
N GLN A 355 -40.11 -1.98 -17.97
CA GLN A 355 -39.11 -1.34 -18.83
C GLN A 355 -39.36 -1.57 -20.33
N LEU A 356 -39.83 -2.76 -20.72
CA LEU A 356 -40.19 -3.07 -22.11
C LEU A 356 -41.44 -2.32 -22.58
N ILE A 357 -42.42 -2.12 -21.70
CA ILE A 357 -43.62 -1.32 -22.01
C ILE A 357 -43.25 0.15 -22.22
N TYR A 358 -42.31 0.69 -21.43
CA TYR A 358 -41.82 2.08 -21.58
C TYR A 358 -40.96 2.33 -22.83
N LEU A 359 -40.42 1.28 -23.47
CA LEU A 359 -39.68 1.40 -24.74
C LEU A 359 -40.57 1.23 -25.99
N HIS A 360 -41.82 0.81 -25.81
CA HIS A 360 -42.79 0.56 -26.89
C HIS A 360 -44.01 1.52 -26.88
N LEU A 361 -43.99 2.53 -26.00
CA LEU A 361 -44.85 3.72 -26.02
C LEU A 361 -43.98 4.95 -26.28
#